data_AF-A0A5B8XKA3-F1
#
_entry.id   AF-A0A5B8XKA3-F1
#
_cell.length_a   1.000
_cell.length_b   1.000
_cell.length_c   1.000
_cell.angle_alpha   90.00
_cell.angle_beta   90.00
_cell.angle_gamma   90.00
#
_symmetry.space_group_name_H-M   'P 1'
#
loop_
_entity.id
_entity.type
_entity.pdbx_description
1 polymer ?
#
loop_
_entity_poly.entity_id
_entity_poly.type
_entity_poly.pdbx_seq_one_letter_code
_entity_poly.pdbx_strand_id
1 'polypeptide(L)'
;MKLRFSSVFWGLALASSGCAARYELPPPPPESERVSVQTAEQDDSQEAYLEARQAIVQLFSLLQQQRYEEASGLLSQETKSFLTLNSESSVQDVLAAGKITTENGLVDFDPVLTLLAPNLTQLVDSVDGEEESETATRKEIFAIHDSGATKIVVIKESGKWVLHRTRLDLDQSSK
;
A
#
# COMPACT_ATOMS: atom_id res chain seq x y z
N MET A 1 -72.26 13.72 42.40
CA MET A 1 -70.82 14.04 42.54
C MET A 1 -70.38 14.73 41.26
N LYS A 2 -70.24 16.05 41.25
CA LYS A 2 -70.01 16.87 40.05
C LYS A 2 -68.50 17.00 39.78
N LEU A 3 -68.02 16.35 38.72
CA LEU A 3 -66.67 16.51 38.19
C LEU A 3 -66.61 17.76 37.31
N ARG A 4 -65.65 18.64 37.59
CA ARG A 4 -65.35 19.87 36.85
C ARG A 4 -64.39 19.54 35.72
N PHE A 5 -64.72 19.93 34.48
CA PHE A 5 -63.76 20.08 33.39
C PHE A 5 -63.77 21.55 32.97
N SER A 6 -62.70 22.26 33.30
CA SER A 6 -62.44 23.63 32.83
C SER A 6 -61.47 23.58 31.67
N SER A 7 -61.83 24.36 30.66
CA SER A 7 -61.23 24.49 29.34
C SER A 7 -59.76 24.94 29.35
N VAL A 8 -59.04 24.38 28.39
CA VAL A 8 -57.69 24.74 27.94
C VAL A 8 -57.71 26.11 27.26
N PHE A 9 -56.82 27.03 27.66
CA PHE A 9 -56.42 28.18 26.83
C PHE A 9 -54.95 28.53 27.06
N TRP A 10 -54.17 28.32 26.00
CA TRP A 10 -53.09 29.16 25.47
C TRP A 10 -52.07 29.81 26.42
N GLY A 11 -50.82 29.41 26.24
CA GLY A 11 -49.64 30.09 26.77
C GLY A 11 -48.36 29.57 26.13
N LEU A 12 -48.24 29.75 24.82
CA LEU A 12 -47.00 29.54 24.07
C LEU A 12 -46.04 30.71 24.38
N ALA A 13 -44.92 30.43 25.04
CA ALA A 13 -43.77 31.33 25.06
C ALA A 13 -42.48 30.50 25.15
N LEU A 14 -42.02 30.07 23.97
CA LEU A 14 -40.65 29.66 23.72
C LEU A 14 -39.77 30.93 23.73
N ALA A 15 -38.82 30.99 24.67
CA ALA A 15 -37.61 31.78 24.51
C ALA A 15 -36.46 30.99 25.16
N SER A 16 -35.86 30.12 24.36
CA SER A 16 -34.63 29.40 24.67
C SER A 16 -33.46 30.38 24.76
N SER A 17 -32.98 30.64 25.97
CA SER A 17 -31.63 31.18 26.19
C SER A 17 -30.62 30.11 25.80
N GLY A 18 -30.21 30.12 24.53
CA GLY A 18 -29.10 29.30 24.03
C GLY A 18 -27.77 29.85 24.56
N CYS A 19 -27.17 29.16 25.51
CA CYS A 19 -25.75 29.33 25.83
C CYS A 19 -24.93 28.74 24.68
N ALA A 20 -24.58 29.57 23.69
CA ALA A 20 -23.56 29.24 22.70
C ALA A 20 -22.18 29.41 23.37
N ALA A 21 -21.72 28.39 24.09
CA ALA A 21 -20.32 28.30 24.49
C ALA A 21 -19.48 28.05 23.23
N ARG A 22 -18.90 29.11 22.67
CA ARG A 22 -17.83 28.98 21.69
C ARG A 22 -16.64 28.34 22.41
N TYR A 23 -16.22 27.17 21.94
CA TYR A 23 -14.91 26.63 22.29
C TYR A 23 -13.87 27.61 21.77
N GLU A 24 -13.22 28.33 22.67
CA GLU A 24 -12.07 29.16 22.37
C GLU A 24 -10.84 28.28 22.61
N LEU A 25 -10.10 27.95 21.54
CA LEU A 25 -8.85 27.23 21.70
C LEU A 25 -7.88 28.12 22.52
N PRO A 26 -7.16 27.55 23.50
CA PRO A 26 -6.12 28.31 24.19
C PRO A 26 -5.05 28.78 23.18
N PRO A 27 -4.43 29.94 23.41
CA PRO A 27 -3.35 30.40 22.57
C PRO A 27 -2.23 29.36 22.53
N PRO A 28 -1.60 29.12 21.37
CA PRO A 28 -0.53 28.15 21.27
C PRO A 28 0.61 28.52 22.23
N PRO A 29 1.29 27.53 22.83
CA PRO A 29 2.36 27.78 23.78
C PRO A 29 3.50 28.61 23.15
N PRO A 30 4.20 29.42 23.96
CA PRO A 30 5.32 30.24 23.52
C PRO A 30 6.42 29.38 22.90
N GLU A 31 7.16 29.92 21.93
CA GLU A 31 8.17 29.16 21.16
C GLU A 31 9.24 28.50 22.03
N SER A 32 9.57 29.10 23.18
CA SER A 32 10.49 28.55 24.17
C SER A 32 10.00 27.28 24.87
N GLU A 33 8.69 26.98 24.80
CA GLU A 33 8.05 25.80 25.39
C GLU A 33 7.61 24.80 24.32
N ARG A 34 7.85 25.09 23.03
CA ARG A 34 7.61 24.14 21.94
C ARG A 34 8.71 23.09 21.96
N VAL A 35 8.40 21.93 22.53
CA VAL A 35 9.22 20.73 22.38
C VAL A 35 9.00 20.20 20.97
N SER A 36 10.06 20.09 20.16
CA SER A 36 10.01 19.37 18.89
C SER A 36 9.81 17.89 19.21
N VAL A 37 8.56 17.45 19.21
CA VAL A 37 8.23 16.02 19.28
C VAL A 37 8.70 15.43 17.95
N GLN A 38 9.82 14.71 17.94
CA GLN A 38 10.05 13.71 16.91
C GLN A 38 9.01 12.63 17.16
N THR A 39 7.93 12.71 16.40
CA THR A 39 6.71 11.92 16.57
C THR A 39 7.04 10.47 16.23
N ALA A 40 6.72 9.52 17.12
CA ALA A 40 6.94 8.08 16.93
C ALA A 40 6.47 7.54 15.55
N GLU A 41 5.53 8.23 14.91
CA GLU A 41 5.06 7.96 13.54
C GLU A 41 6.16 8.04 12.46
N GLN A 42 7.22 8.85 12.63
CA GLN A 42 8.34 8.90 11.69
C GLN A 42 9.25 7.67 11.79
N ASP A 43 9.54 7.22 13.02
CA ASP A 43 10.37 6.04 13.26
C ASP A 43 9.69 4.77 12.73
N ASP A 44 8.38 4.62 12.99
CA ASP A 44 7.59 3.48 12.50
C ASP A 44 7.51 3.44 10.96
N SER A 45 7.43 4.60 10.29
CA SER A 45 7.43 4.67 8.82
C SER A 45 8.79 4.31 8.21
N GLN A 46 9.89 4.73 8.85
CA GLN A 46 11.24 4.39 8.41
C GLN A 46 11.53 2.90 8.60
N GLU A 47 11.14 2.32 9.74
CA GLU A 47 11.27 0.89 9.98
C GLU A 47 10.47 0.09 8.94
N ALA A 48 9.19 0.46 8.73
CA ALA A 48 8.34 -0.16 7.71
C ALA A 48 8.97 -0.09 6.30
N TYR A 49 9.59 1.03 5.94
CA TYR A 49 10.31 1.17 4.67
C TYR A 49 11.52 0.24 4.57
N LEU A 50 12.32 0.10 5.64
CA LEU A 50 13.47 -0.80 5.66
C LEU A 50 13.03 -2.27 5.56
N GLU A 51 11.98 -2.68 6.27
CA GLU A 51 11.38 -4.01 6.17
C GLU A 51 10.87 -4.29 4.74
N ALA A 52 10.18 -3.33 4.14
CA ALA A 52 9.68 -3.40 2.76
C ALA A 52 10.83 -3.58 1.76
N ARG A 53 11.91 -2.79 1.88
CA ARG A 53 13.12 -2.94 1.05
C ARG A 53 13.76 -4.31 1.22
N GLN A 54 13.86 -4.80 2.45
CA GLN A 54 14.42 -6.11 2.73
C GLN A 54 13.63 -7.22 2.05
N ALA A 55 12.28 -7.15 2.07
CA ALA A 55 11.42 -8.10 1.40
C ALA A 55 11.63 -8.10 -0.13
N ILE A 56 11.82 -6.93 -0.75
CA ILE A 56 12.13 -6.80 -2.18
C ILE A 56 13.46 -7.48 -2.51
N VAL A 57 14.52 -7.16 -1.75
CA VAL A 57 15.86 -7.74 -1.95
C VAL A 57 15.83 -9.25 -1.74
N GLN A 58 15.10 -9.73 -0.74
CA GLN A 58 14.91 -11.15 -0.48
C GLN A 58 14.21 -11.84 -1.66
N LEU A 59 13.11 -11.27 -2.15
CA LEU A 59 12.39 -11.82 -3.30
C LEU A 59 13.28 -11.87 -4.55
N PHE A 60 14.01 -10.80 -4.84
CA PHE A 60 14.97 -10.75 -5.95
C PHE A 60 16.01 -11.86 -5.84
N SER A 61 16.61 -12.02 -4.66
CA SER A 61 17.59 -13.08 -4.41
C SER A 61 17.00 -14.48 -4.59
N LEU A 62 15.76 -14.72 -4.14
CA LEU A 62 15.09 -16.01 -4.28
C LEU A 62 14.78 -16.33 -5.75
N LEU A 63 14.33 -15.34 -6.52
CA LEU A 63 14.07 -15.49 -7.95
C LEU A 63 15.37 -15.78 -8.73
N GLN A 64 16.46 -15.06 -8.45
CA GLN A 64 17.76 -15.32 -9.07
C GLN A 64 18.32 -16.72 -8.75
N GLN A 65 18.08 -17.21 -7.53
CA GLN A 65 18.50 -18.55 -7.10
C GLN A 65 17.50 -19.65 -7.50
N GLN A 66 16.44 -19.31 -8.25
CA GLN A 66 15.39 -20.23 -8.67
C GLN A 66 14.68 -20.94 -7.49
N ARG A 67 14.65 -20.31 -6.32
CA ARG A 67 13.97 -20.81 -5.10
C ARG A 67 12.49 -20.43 -5.13
N TYR A 68 11.77 -20.92 -6.14
CA TYR A 68 10.41 -20.45 -6.47
C TYR A 68 9.35 -20.74 -5.41
N GLU A 69 9.50 -21.82 -4.64
CA GLU A 69 8.60 -22.11 -3.53
C GLU A 69 8.66 -21.01 -2.46
N GLU A 70 9.85 -20.61 -2.06
CA GLU A 70 10.05 -19.51 -1.10
C GLU A 70 9.69 -18.16 -1.70
N ALA A 71 10.04 -17.93 -2.96
CA ALA A 71 9.67 -16.70 -3.68
C ALA A 71 8.16 -16.53 -3.73
N SER A 72 7.40 -17.60 -3.99
CA SER A 72 5.94 -17.59 -3.97
C SER A 72 5.38 -17.14 -2.61
N GLY A 73 6.09 -17.42 -1.52
CA GLY A 73 5.72 -16.95 -0.18
C GLY A 73 5.84 -15.43 0.01
N LEU A 74 6.53 -14.71 -0.88
CA LEU A 74 6.68 -13.25 -0.89
C LEU A 74 5.80 -12.56 -1.94
N LEU A 75 4.93 -13.30 -2.62
CA LEU A 75 3.94 -12.75 -3.54
C LEU A 75 2.59 -12.63 -2.83
N SER A 76 1.91 -11.50 -3.04
CA SER A 76 0.53 -11.31 -2.60
C SER A 76 -0.39 -12.33 -3.25
N GLN A 77 -1.54 -12.59 -2.63
CA GLN A 77 -2.53 -13.48 -3.23
C GLN A 77 -2.98 -12.99 -4.61
N GLU A 78 -3.10 -11.68 -4.79
CA GLU A 78 -3.46 -11.09 -6.06
C GLU A 78 -2.40 -11.33 -7.14
N THR A 79 -1.12 -11.14 -6.81
CA THR A 79 -0.01 -11.43 -7.73
C THR A 79 0.02 -12.90 -8.13
N LYS A 80 -0.22 -13.80 -7.16
CA LYS A 80 -0.31 -15.25 -7.42
C LYS A 80 -1.43 -15.57 -8.39
N SER A 81 -2.62 -15.04 -8.12
CA SER A 81 -3.80 -15.22 -8.96
C SER A 81 -3.60 -14.64 -10.37
N PHE A 82 -2.89 -13.52 -10.49
CA PHE A 82 -2.51 -12.96 -11.78
C PHE A 82 -1.55 -13.88 -12.55
N LEU A 83 -0.51 -14.40 -11.90
CA LEU A 83 0.47 -15.28 -12.54
C LEU A 83 -0.14 -16.59 -13.05
N THR A 84 -1.13 -17.11 -12.34
CA THR A 84 -1.83 -18.34 -12.72
C THR A 84 -3.11 -18.06 -13.50
N LEU A 85 -3.34 -16.82 -13.94
CA LEU A 85 -4.53 -16.48 -14.71
C LEU A 85 -4.53 -17.30 -16.01
N ASN A 86 -5.65 -17.97 -16.29
CA ASN A 86 -5.81 -18.84 -17.46
C ASN A 86 -4.82 -20.04 -17.51
N SER A 87 -4.27 -20.45 -16.37
CA SER A 87 -3.40 -21.62 -16.25
C SER A 87 -3.86 -22.54 -15.11
N GLU A 88 -3.70 -23.85 -15.31
CA GLU A 88 -3.86 -24.86 -14.26
C GLU A 88 -2.55 -25.08 -13.47
N SER A 89 -1.48 -24.38 -13.84
CA SER A 89 -0.17 -24.48 -13.20
C SER A 89 -0.13 -23.82 -11.83
N SER A 90 0.72 -24.34 -10.95
CA SER A 90 1.05 -23.64 -9.71
C SER A 90 1.88 -22.38 -10.00
N VAL A 91 1.92 -21.44 -9.05
CA VAL A 91 2.75 -20.22 -9.17
C VAL A 91 4.21 -20.57 -9.37
N GLN A 92 4.70 -21.60 -8.68
CA GLN A 92 6.09 -22.06 -8.76
C GLN A 92 6.40 -22.59 -10.17
N ASP A 93 5.47 -23.32 -10.76
CA ASP A 93 5.61 -23.83 -12.13
C ASP A 93 5.64 -22.69 -13.15
N VAL A 94 4.80 -21.66 -12.98
CA VAL A 94 4.82 -20.46 -13.85
C VAL A 94 6.15 -19.72 -13.75
N LEU A 95 6.64 -19.49 -12.53
CA LEU A 95 7.94 -18.86 -12.29
C LEU A 95 9.09 -19.68 -12.90
N ALA A 96 9.03 -21.00 -12.81
CA ALA A 96 10.06 -21.90 -13.34
C ALA A 96 10.00 -22.04 -14.87
N ALA A 97 8.81 -22.04 -15.45
CA ALA A 97 8.62 -22.20 -16.89
C ALA A 97 9.14 -21.01 -17.69
N GLY A 98 9.22 -19.83 -17.07
CA GLY A 98 9.62 -18.60 -17.75
C GLY A 98 8.62 -18.19 -18.85
N LYS A 99 7.35 -18.61 -18.70
CA LYS A 99 6.25 -18.31 -19.61
C LYS A 99 4.98 -18.07 -18.81
N ILE A 100 4.16 -17.13 -19.25
CA ILE A 100 2.87 -16.82 -18.65
C ILE A 100 1.76 -16.85 -19.71
N THR A 101 0.60 -17.38 -19.34
CA THR A 101 -0.58 -17.38 -20.21
C THR A 101 -1.30 -16.05 -20.07
N THR A 102 -1.52 -15.36 -21.19
CA THR A 102 -2.30 -14.12 -21.28
C THR A 102 -3.53 -14.34 -22.16
N GLU A 103 -4.42 -13.36 -22.24
CA GLU A 103 -5.56 -13.39 -23.18
C GLU A 103 -5.11 -13.56 -24.65
N ASN A 104 -3.90 -13.08 -24.98
CA ASN A 104 -3.31 -13.14 -26.31
C ASN A 104 -2.50 -14.43 -26.56
N GLY A 105 -2.44 -15.34 -25.59
CA GLY A 105 -1.67 -16.58 -25.65
C GLY A 105 -0.48 -16.61 -24.70
N LEU A 106 0.40 -17.59 -24.91
CA LEU A 106 1.58 -17.84 -24.08
C LEU A 106 2.72 -16.91 -24.49
N VAL A 107 3.21 -16.12 -23.54
CA VAL A 107 4.33 -15.17 -23.75
C VAL A 107 5.51 -15.53 -22.86
N ASP A 108 6.71 -15.14 -23.30
CA ASP A 108 7.91 -15.27 -22.49
C ASP A 108 7.86 -14.33 -21.28
N PHE A 109 8.35 -14.84 -20.16
CA PHE A 109 8.23 -14.20 -18.86
C PHE A 109 9.53 -14.41 -18.09
N ASP A 110 10.27 -13.34 -17.85
CA ASP A 110 11.40 -13.36 -16.91
C ASP A 110 10.87 -12.89 -15.54
N PRO A 111 10.82 -13.77 -14.52
CA PRO A 111 10.28 -13.39 -13.21
C PRO A 111 10.99 -12.21 -12.57
N VAL A 112 12.30 -12.06 -12.76
CA VAL A 112 13.08 -10.97 -12.16
C VAL A 112 12.75 -9.66 -12.85
N LEU A 113 12.86 -9.64 -14.19
CA LEU A 113 12.63 -8.42 -14.97
C LEU A 113 11.17 -7.97 -14.91
N THR A 114 10.24 -8.93 -14.95
CA THR A 114 8.82 -8.62 -15.08
C THR A 114 8.20 -8.23 -13.74
N LEU A 115 8.54 -8.94 -12.65
CA LEU A 115 7.95 -8.64 -11.33
C LEU A 115 8.65 -7.47 -10.64
N LEU A 116 9.97 -7.38 -10.78
CA LEU A 116 10.83 -6.43 -10.08
C LEU A 116 11.51 -5.49 -11.06
N ALA A 117 12.82 -5.65 -11.27
CA ALA A 117 13.69 -4.79 -12.06
C ALA A 117 14.96 -5.57 -12.45
N PRO A 118 15.71 -5.15 -13.48
CA PRO A 118 16.96 -5.82 -13.88
C PRO A 118 18.03 -5.85 -12.78
N ASN A 119 18.06 -4.85 -11.92
CA ASN A 119 18.91 -4.82 -10.73
C ASN A 119 18.26 -3.95 -9.65
N LEU A 120 18.73 -4.10 -8.41
CA LEU A 120 18.25 -3.35 -7.23
C LEU A 120 19.35 -2.49 -6.60
N THR A 121 20.33 -2.05 -7.40
CA THR A 121 21.49 -1.29 -6.89
C THR A 121 21.07 -0.02 -6.17
N GLN A 122 20.01 0.62 -6.67
CA GLN A 122 19.45 1.84 -6.10
C GLN A 122 17.94 1.68 -5.93
N LEU A 123 17.51 1.72 -4.67
CA LEU A 123 16.10 1.73 -4.25
C LEU A 123 15.81 3.05 -3.56
N VAL A 124 14.81 3.77 -4.05
CA VAL A 124 14.36 5.07 -3.53
C VAL A 124 12.86 5.03 -3.26
N ASP A 125 12.39 5.87 -2.34
CA ASP A 125 10.98 6.02 -1.96
C ASP A 125 10.21 6.93 -2.92
N SER A 126 10.90 7.75 -3.72
CA SER A 126 10.27 8.72 -4.61
C SER A 126 11.11 8.99 -5.86
N VAL A 127 10.42 9.25 -6.98
CA VAL A 127 10.97 9.77 -8.23
C VAL A 127 10.05 10.90 -8.69
N ASP A 128 10.62 12.03 -9.12
CA ASP A 128 9.90 13.21 -9.62
C ASP A 128 8.89 13.89 -8.67
N GLY A 129 8.91 13.58 -7.38
CA GLY A 129 8.17 14.32 -6.35
C GLY A 129 6.67 14.06 -6.29
N GLU A 130 6.17 13.01 -6.96
CA GLU A 130 4.80 12.55 -6.74
C GLU A 130 4.72 11.82 -5.39
N GLU A 131 4.00 12.41 -4.42
CA GLU A 131 3.62 11.74 -3.18
C GLU A 131 2.61 10.63 -3.50
N GLU A 132 3.12 9.43 -3.71
CA GLU A 132 2.30 8.23 -3.86
C GLU A 132 1.68 7.84 -2.52
N SER A 133 0.57 7.10 -2.58
CA SER A 133 -0.24 6.71 -1.42
C SER A 133 0.51 5.69 -0.54
N GLU A 134 1.49 6.18 0.22
CA GLU A 134 2.16 5.42 1.25
C GLU A 134 1.27 5.34 2.49
N THR A 135 1.14 4.13 3.01
CA THR A 135 0.51 3.90 4.30
C THR A 135 1.46 3.09 5.18
N ALA A 136 1.12 2.90 6.45
CA ALA A 136 1.88 2.02 7.34
C ALA A 136 1.96 0.56 6.82
N THR A 137 1.08 0.18 5.89
CA THR A 137 0.99 -1.19 5.35
C THR A 137 1.22 -1.24 3.84
N ARG A 138 1.52 -0.13 3.18
CA ARG A 138 1.74 -0.06 1.73
C ARG A 138 2.92 0.85 1.43
N LYS A 139 3.92 0.31 0.75
CA LYS A 139 5.09 1.07 0.31
C LYS A 139 5.26 0.97 -1.20
N GLU A 140 5.58 2.10 -1.80
CA GLU A 140 6.00 2.18 -3.19
C GLU A 140 7.50 2.45 -3.21
N ILE A 141 8.24 1.58 -3.88
CA ILE A 141 9.69 1.65 -3.93
C ILE A 141 10.11 1.61 -5.38
N PHE A 142 10.94 2.56 -5.79
CA PHE A 142 11.43 2.66 -7.15
C PHE A 142 12.82 2.05 -7.24
N ALA A 143 12.99 1.08 -8.13
CA ALA A 143 14.30 0.56 -8.53
C ALA A 143 14.83 1.38 -9.71
N ILE A 144 15.94 2.09 -9.50
CA ILE A 144 16.59 2.90 -10.53
C ILE A 144 17.60 2.05 -11.28
N HIS A 145 17.53 2.08 -12.61
CA HIS A 145 18.42 1.37 -13.52
C HIS A 145 18.67 2.20 -14.80
N ASP A 146 19.62 1.78 -15.64
CA ASP A 146 20.08 2.57 -16.79
C ASP A 146 18.96 2.93 -17.80
N SER A 147 17.93 2.07 -17.90
CA SER A 147 16.77 2.29 -18.77
C SER A 147 15.62 3.06 -18.13
N GLY A 148 15.71 3.45 -16.85
CA GLY A 148 14.67 4.21 -16.16
C GLY A 148 14.44 3.77 -14.71
N ALA A 149 13.22 3.97 -14.23
CA ALA A 149 12.80 3.56 -12.90
C ALA A 149 11.66 2.56 -13.00
N THR A 150 11.75 1.45 -12.26
CA THR A 150 10.64 0.51 -12.12
C THR A 150 10.01 0.68 -10.74
N LYS A 151 8.72 1.05 -10.73
CA LYS A 151 7.92 1.07 -9.51
C LYS A 151 7.64 -0.36 -9.02
N ILE A 152 7.91 -0.63 -7.75
CA ILE A 152 7.64 -1.88 -7.04
C ILE A 152 6.72 -1.55 -5.86
N VAL A 153 5.55 -2.17 -5.83
CA VAL A 153 4.57 -1.98 -4.75
C VAL A 153 4.59 -3.20 -3.84
N VAL A 154 4.75 -2.97 -2.54
CA VAL A 154 4.66 -4.00 -1.51
C VAL A 154 3.61 -3.64 -0.47
N ILE A 155 2.89 -4.65 0.00
CA ILE A 155 1.82 -4.51 0.99
C ILE A 155 2.10 -5.46 2.15
N LYS A 156 1.86 -5.01 3.39
CA LYS A 156 1.98 -5.83 4.60
C LYS A 156 0.71 -6.65 4.78
N GLU A 157 0.77 -7.93 4.44
CA GLU A 157 -0.31 -8.91 4.57
C GLU A 157 0.04 -9.91 5.68
N SER A 158 -0.84 -10.07 6.68
CA SER A 158 -0.62 -10.99 7.82
C SER A 158 0.76 -10.81 8.50
N GLY A 159 1.24 -9.57 8.61
CA GLY A 159 2.53 -9.24 9.22
C GLY A 159 3.75 -9.37 8.30
N LYS A 160 3.58 -9.74 7.02
CA LYS A 160 4.65 -9.92 6.05
C LYS A 160 4.52 -8.95 4.88
N TRP A 161 5.62 -8.31 4.48
CA TRP A 161 5.66 -7.53 3.24
C TRP A 161 5.71 -8.46 2.03
N VAL A 162 4.73 -8.31 1.14
CA VAL A 162 4.59 -9.13 -0.07
C VAL A 162 4.47 -8.24 -1.30
N LEU A 163 5.02 -8.70 -2.42
CA LEU A 163 4.91 -8.03 -3.70
C LEU A 163 3.46 -8.01 -4.17
N HIS A 164 2.99 -6.84 -4.58
CA HIS A 164 1.64 -6.64 -5.05
C HIS A 164 1.66 -6.11 -6.50
N ARG A 165 1.43 -7.00 -7.46
CA ARG A 165 1.40 -6.74 -8.89
C ARG A 165 0.09 -7.23 -9.49
N THR A 166 -0.58 -6.33 -10.23
CA THR A 166 -1.87 -6.59 -10.88
C THR A 166 -1.82 -6.30 -12.38
N ARG A 167 -0.72 -5.69 -12.83
CA ARG A 167 -0.44 -5.37 -14.22
C ARG A 167 1.04 -5.59 -14.49
N LEU A 168 1.32 -6.34 -15.55
CA LEU A 168 2.65 -6.50 -16.12
C LEU A 168 2.58 -5.98 -17.56
N ASP A 169 3.47 -5.07 -17.93
CA ASP A 169 3.55 -4.61 -19.32
C ASP A 169 4.32 -5.67 -20.13
N LEU A 170 3.62 -6.75 -20.50
CA LEU A 170 4.17 -7.91 -21.21
C LEU A 170 4.30 -7.70 -22.73
N ASP A 171 3.92 -6.52 -23.25
CA ASP A 171 3.88 -6.18 -24.68
C ASP A 171 5.23 -5.75 -25.30
N GLN A 172 6.36 -5.90 -24.59
CA GLN A 172 7.66 -5.39 -25.05
C GLN A 172 8.49 -6.37 -25.91
N SER A 173 8.00 -7.57 -26.22
CA SER A 173 8.70 -8.50 -27.13
C SER A 173 8.42 -8.22 -28.61
N SER A 174 8.86 -7.05 -29.09
CA SER A 174 9.10 -6.79 -30.52
C SER A 174 9.96 -5.54 -30.71
N LYS A 175 11.28 -5.67 -30.51
CA LYS A 175 12.29 -4.91 -31.24
C LYS A 175 13.50 -5.78 -31.53
#